data_AF-A0A525HHG2-F1
#
_entry.id   AF-A0A525HHG2-F1
#
_cell.length_a   1.000
_cell.length_b   1.000
_cell.length_c   1.000
_cell.angle_alpha   90.00
_cell.angle_beta   90.00
_cell.angle_gamma   90.00
#
_symmetry.space_group_name_H-M   'P 1'
#
loop_
_entity.id
_entity.type
_entity.pdbx_description
1 polymer ?
#
loop_
_entity_poly.entity_id
_entity_poly.type
_entity_poly.pdbx_seq_one_letter_code
_entity_poly.pdbx_strand_id
1 'polypeptide(L)'
;MTDERQGDELWAALRRLPRGSGVVFRHYATPAAERQALFARVMRVARARALVVVRAGAWCGVGADGVHNGRGVGLRTASAHSWGEAKAAVRRGVDMVFVSPVFATRSHPGGTVLGVKAAEKIARRLRVPAIALGGMDAARFRPLRAFYGWAAIDAWTATVESPPRQSRVVGPRSRDAGRTSC
;
A
#
# COMPACT_ATOMS: atom_id res chain seq x y z
N MET A 1 1.22 3.64 1.19
CA MET A 1 0.68 5.01 1.05
C MET A 1 -0.07 5.31 2.33
N THR A 2 0.09 6.51 2.90
CA THR A 2 -0.54 6.82 4.20
C THR A 2 -1.97 7.34 4.03
N ASP A 3 -2.78 7.27 5.09
CA ASP A 3 -4.15 7.79 5.13
C ASP A 3 -4.55 8.05 6.59
N GLU A 4 -5.44 9.02 6.82
CA GLU A 4 -5.92 9.42 8.15
C GLU A 4 -6.56 8.25 8.89
N ARG A 5 -7.22 7.35 8.15
CA ARG A 5 -7.89 6.17 8.72
C ARG A 5 -6.94 5.15 9.32
N GLN A 6 -5.63 5.25 9.05
CA GLN A 6 -4.67 4.31 9.61
C GLN A 6 -4.41 4.54 11.09
N GLY A 7 -4.70 5.74 11.63
CA GLY A 7 -4.48 6.06 13.03
C GLY A 7 -3.11 5.59 13.55
N ASP A 8 -3.10 4.85 14.65
CA ASP A 8 -1.87 4.33 15.26
C ASP A 8 -1.23 3.15 14.51
N GLU A 9 -2.00 2.43 13.67
CA GLU A 9 -1.48 1.32 12.85
C GLU A 9 -0.47 1.80 11.81
N LEU A 10 -0.50 3.10 11.46
CA LEU A 10 0.52 3.73 10.62
C LEU A 10 1.93 3.44 11.14
N TRP A 11 2.14 3.50 12.46
CA TRP A 11 3.47 3.33 13.04
C TRP A 11 3.97 1.89 12.92
N ALA A 12 3.08 0.91 13.09
CA ALA A 12 3.41 -0.49 12.89
C ALA A 12 3.73 -0.77 11.41
N ALA A 13 2.93 -0.24 10.50
CA ALA A 13 3.15 -0.33 9.06
C ALA A 13 4.53 0.21 8.65
N LEU A 14 4.87 1.44 9.05
CA LEU A 14 6.15 2.07 8.72
C LEU A 14 7.36 1.26 9.21
N ARG A 15 7.26 0.64 10.40
CA ARG A 15 8.35 -0.19 10.95
C ARG A 15 8.50 -1.53 10.21
N ARG A 16 7.41 -2.09 9.68
CA ARG A 16 7.42 -3.37 8.95
C ARG A 16 7.91 -3.26 7.50
N LEU A 17 7.88 -2.05 6.91
CA LEU A 17 8.34 -1.87 5.54
C LEU A 17 9.82 -2.28 5.37
N PRO A 18 10.15 -3.02 4.29
CA PRO A 18 11.54 -3.29 3.92
C PRO A 18 12.32 -1.99 3.65
N ARG A 19 13.63 -2.02 3.89
CA ARG A 19 14.53 -0.91 3.54
C ARG A 19 14.42 -0.60 2.05
N GLY A 20 14.47 0.68 1.68
CA GLY A 20 14.29 1.15 0.30
C GLY A 20 12.83 1.25 -0.16
N SER A 21 11.86 0.83 0.67
CA SER A 21 10.44 1.00 0.33
C SER A 21 10.02 2.47 0.34
N GLY A 22 8.99 2.79 -0.45
CA GLY A 22 8.43 4.13 -0.56
C GLY A 22 7.23 4.38 0.36
N VAL A 23 7.13 5.61 0.89
CA VAL A 23 6.01 6.14 1.65
C VAL A 23 5.47 7.37 0.93
N VAL A 24 4.23 7.28 0.43
CA VAL A 24 3.49 8.47 -0.03
C VAL A 24 2.71 9.04 1.14
N PHE A 25 3.11 10.21 1.65
CA PHE A 25 2.43 10.89 2.76
C PHE A 25 1.31 11.79 2.24
N ARG A 26 0.04 11.43 2.51
CA ARG A 26 -1.14 12.08 1.89
C ARG A 26 -2.29 12.42 2.85
N HIS A 27 -1.98 12.76 4.09
CA HIS A 27 -2.98 13.21 5.07
C HIS A 27 -3.54 14.59 4.65
N TYR A 28 -4.60 14.65 3.86
CA TYR A 28 -5.18 15.88 3.34
C TYR A 28 -6.18 16.53 4.30
N ALA A 29 -6.90 15.74 5.09
CA ALA A 29 -7.92 16.19 6.02
C ALA A 29 -7.35 16.62 7.38
N THR A 30 -6.08 16.27 7.65
CA THR A 30 -5.41 16.67 8.90
C THR A 30 -5.09 18.18 8.90
N PRO A 31 -5.45 18.93 9.96
CA PRO A 31 -5.12 20.35 10.09
C PRO A 31 -3.63 20.64 9.89
N ALA A 32 -3.29 21.81 9.36
CA ALA A 32 -1.94 22.10 8.88
C ALA A 32 -0.84 21.90 9.94
N ALA A 33 -1.05 22.37 11.18
CA ALA A 33 -0.10 22.23 12.27
C ALA A 33 0.09 20.75 12.68
N GLU A 34 -1.00 20.02 12.85
CA GLU A 34 -0.97 18.59 13.15
C GLU A 34 -0.33 17.78 12.03
N ARG A 35 -0.61 18.15 10.77
CA ARG A 35 -0.04 17.52 9.59
C ARG A 35 1.47 17.70 9.52
N GLN A 36 1.97 18.89 9.87
CA GLN A 36 3.41 19.16 9.97
C GLN A 36 4.06 18.32 11.08
N ALA A 37 3.46 18.27 12.27
CA ALA A 37 3.94 17.47 13.39
C ALA A 37 3.96 15.97 13.04
N LEU A 38 2.89 15.48 12.41
CA LEU A 38 2.79 14.10 11.93
C LEU A 38 3.84 13.80 10.87
N PHE A 39 4.01 14.69 9.89
CA PHE A 39 5.02 14.54 8.84
C PHE A 39 6.44 14.44 9.43
N ALA A 40 6.78 15.31 10.38
CA ALA A 40 8.08 15.27 11.06
C ALA A 40 8.32 13.92 11.78
N ARG A 41 7.29 13.37 12.44
CA ARG A 41 7.34 12.05 13.07
C ARG A 41 7.55 10.93 12.04
N VAL A 42 6.82 10.96 10.92
CA VAL A 42 6.97 10.00 9.82
C VAL A 42 8.40 10.06 9.25
N MET A 43 8.93 11.26 9.02
CA MET A 43 10.29 11.44 8.52
C MET A 43 11.36 10.86 9.46
N ARG A 44 11.18 10.96 10.79
CA ARG A 44 12.10 10.35 11.75
C ARG A 44 12.13 8.82 11.60
N VAL A 45 10.96 8.18 11.51
CA VAL A 45 10.86 6.73 11.32
C VAL A 45 11.43 6.32 9.96
N ALA A 46 11.09 7.07 8.90
CA ALA A 46 11.57 6.80 7.55
C ALA A 46 13.09 6.83 7.45
N ARG A 47 13.75 7.82 8.06
CA ARG A 47 15.23 7.89 8.10
C ARG A 47 15.84 6.69 8.82
N ALA A 48 15.33 6.35 10.00
CA ALA A 48 15.81 5.19 10.76
C ALA A 48 15.65 3.86 9.99
N ARG A 49 14.65 3.79 9.11
CA ARG A 49 14.31 2.61 8.32
C ARG A 49 14.84 2.65 6.87
N ALA A 50 15.54 3.72 6.47
CA ALA A 50 15.95 3.98 5.10
C ALA A 50 14.80 3.86 4.09
N LEU A 51 13.66 4.51 4.39
CA LEU A 51 12.50 4.61 3.51
C LEU A 51 12.55 5.90 2.71
N VAL A 52 12.05 5.85 1.48
CA VAL A 52 11.90 7.02 0.61
C VAL A 52 10.53 7.65 0.86
N VAL A 53 10.46 8.94 1.17
CA VAL A 53 9.20 9.64 1.46
C VAL A 53 8.90 10.66 0.38
N VAL A 54 7.76 10.51 -0.30
CA VAL A 54 7.21 11.54 -1.18
C VAL A 54 5.97 12.16 -0.54
N ARG A 55 5.89 13.49 -0.54
CA ARG A 55 4.75 14.21 0.04
C ARG A 55 3.69 14.49 -1.02
N ALA A 56 2.43 14.33 -0.67
CA ALA A 56 1.31 14.76 -1.51
C ALA A 56 0.67 16.04 -0.94
N GLY A 57 0.07 16.87 -1.79
CA GLY A 57 -0.67 18.07 -1.37
C GLY A 57 0.20 19.20 -0.83
N ALA A 58 -0.38 19.99 0.09
CA ALA A 58 0.24 21.18 0.67
C ALA A 58 1.60 20.88 1.31
N TRP A 59 2.40 21.92 1.51
CA TRP A 59 3.67 21.78 2.22
C TRP A 59 3.43 21.42 3.69
N CYS A 60 4.22 20.48 4.23
CA CYS A 60 4.13 20.01 5.62
C CYS A 60 5.49 19.87 6.30
N GLY A 61 6.54 20.46 5.75
CA GLY A 61 7.89 20.34 6.29
C GLY A 61 8.92 19.99 5.23
N VAL A 62 10.17 19.89 5.70
CA VAL A 62 11.35 19.60 4.89
C VAL A 62 11.75 18.13 4.97
N GLY A 63 12.58 17.71 4.02
CA GLY A 63 13.23 16.39 4.04
C GLY A 63 12.48 15.28 3.32
N ALA A 64 11.32 15.55 2.71
CA ALA A 64 10.76 14.63 1.72
C ALA A 64 11.76 14.46 0.57
N ASP A 65 11.89 13.24 0.07
CA ASP A 65 12.70 12.89 -1.09
C ASP A 65 12.03 13.30 -2.41
N GLY A 66 10.76 13.73 -2.35
CA GLY A 66 10.01 14.12 -3.53
C GLY A 66 8.56 14.50 -3.29
N VAL A 67 7.82 14.63 -4.39
CA VAL A 67 6.41 15.04 -4.43
C VAL A 67 5.54 14.04 -5.18
N HIS A 68 4.31 13.89 -4.73
CA HIS A 68 3.27 13.07 -5.36
C HIS A 68 2.13 13.96 -5.87
N ASN A 69 1.72 13.77 -7.13
CA ASN A 69 0.68 14.55 -7.83
C ASN A 69 0.92 16.06 -7.84
N GLY A 70 2.17 16.51 -7.76
CA GLY A 70 2.51 17.93 -7.66
C GLY A 70 3.85 18.26 -8.32
N ARG A 71 4.21 19.55 -8.23
CA ARG A 71 5.51 20.05 -8.66
C ARG A 71 6.42 20.28 -7.45
N GLY A 72 7.71 20.02 -7.63
CA GLY A 72 8.70 20.14 -6.57
C GLY A 72 10.07 19.60 -6.97
N VAL A 73 10.98 19.65 -6.01
CA VAL A 73 12.32 19.07 -6.10
C VAL A 73 12.30 17.60 -5.68
N GLY A 74 13.29 16.85 -6.15
CA GLY A 74 13.41 15.41 -5.88
C GLY A 74 12.48 14.56 -6.75
N LEU A 75 12.19 13.34 -6.27
CA LEU A 75 11.40 12.34 -6.96
C LEU A 75 9.97 12.83 -7.25
N ARG A 76 9.53 12.72 -8.49
CA ARG A 76 8.18 13.11 -8.92
C ARG A 76 7.36 11.87 -9.22
N THR A 77 6.24 11.74 -8.54
CA THR A 77 5.34 10.60 -8.74
C THR A 77 3.93 11.08 -9.03
N ALA A 78 3.14 10.28 -9.74
CA ALA A 78 1.73 10.61 -9.98
C ALA A 78 0.82 9.38 -9.94
N SER A 79 -0.45 9.61 -9.65
CA SER A 79 -1.53 8.65 -9.82
C SER A 79 -2.05 8.70 -11.25
N ALA A 80 -2.46 7.55 -11.78
CA ALA A 80 -3.19 7.46 -13.03
C ALA A 80 -4.30 6.41 -12.94
N HIS A 81 -5.46 6.81 -13.42
CA HIS A 81 -6.69 6.02 -13.48
C HIS A 81 -7.07 5.64 -14.91
N SER A 82 -6.26 6.03 -15.89
CA SER A 82 -6.43 5.71 -17.30
C SER A 82 -5.11 5.80 -18.05
N TRP A 83 -5.07 5.29 -19.29
CA TRP A 83 -3.92 5.48 -20.18
C TRP A 83 -3.67 6.98 -20.48
N GLY A 84 -4.73 7.77 -20.66
CA GLY A 84 -4.63 9.19 -20.95
C GLY A 84 -3.92 9.95 -19.83
N GLU A 85 -4.33 9.70 -18.59
CA GLU A 85 -3.69 10.27 -17.40
C GLU A 85 -2.24 9.81 -17.23
N ALA A 86 -1.98 8.50 -17.40
CA ALA A 86 -0.63 7.96 -17.27
C ALA A 86 0.32 8.58 -18.30
N LYS A 87 -0.13 8.72 -19.55
CA LYS A 87 0.61 9.40 -20.63
C LYS A 87 0.83 10.88 -20.32
N ALA A 88 -0.19 11.57 -19.80
CA ALA A 88 -0.08 12.98 -19.41
C ALA A 88 0.91 13.18 -18.26
N ALA A 89 0.92 12.29 -17.27
CA ALA A 89 1.86 12.31 -16.16
C ALA A 89 3.30 12.13 -16.65
N VAL A 90 3.57 11.14 -17.51
CA VAL A 90 4.91 10.94 -18.10
C VAL A 90 5.38 12.17 -18.87
N ARG A 91 4.49 12.80 -19.66
CA ARG A 91 4.82 14.05 -20.38
C ARG A 91 5.16 15.22 -19.45
N ARG A 92 4.66 15.21 -18.21
CA ARG A 92 5.01 16.20 -17.17
C ARG A 92 6.34 15.89 -16.48
N GLY A 93 7.02 14.81 -16.87
CA GLY A 93 8.32 14.41 -16.33
C GLY A 93 8.21 13.83 -14.92
N VAL A 94 7.23 12.95 -14.67
CA VAL A 94 7.22 12.14 -13.45
C VAL A 94 8.17 10.95 -13.61
N ASP A 95 8.84 10.59 -12.53
CA ASP A 95 9.78 9.48 -12.46
C ASP A 95 9.08 8.14 -12.24
N MET A 96 7.84 8.14 -11.74
CA MET A 96 7.09 6.92 -11.44
C MET A 96 5.58 7.18 -11.44
N VAL A 97 4.79 6.18 -11.86
CA VAL A 97 3.33 6.26 -11.92
C VAL A 97 2.69 5.17 -11.07
N PHE A 98 1.74 5.56 -10.22
CA PHE A 98 0.84 4.66 -9.49
C PHE A 98 -0.42 4.41 -10.33
N VAL A 99 -0.60 3.19 -10.82
CA VAL A 99 -1.77 2.80 -11.62
C VAL A 99 -2.83 2.20 -10.69
N SER A 100 -4.02 2.80 -10.65
CA SER A 100 -5.05 2.43 -9.66
C SER A 100 -6.47 2.83 -10.07
N PRO A 101 -7.52 2.25 -9.43
CA PRO A 101 -7.45 1.05 -8.61
C PRO A 101 -7.38 -0.21 -9.50
N VAL A 102 -6.40 -1.09 -9.22
CA VAL A 102 -6.27 -2.37 -9.94
C VAL A 102 -7.37 -3.35 -9.54
N PHE A 103 -7.66 -3.43 -8.25
CA PHE A 103 -8.74 -4.24 -7.69
C PHE A 103 -9.74 -3.36 -6.92
N ALA A 104 -10.93 -3.90 -6.67
CA ALA A 104 -11.91 -3.24 -5.81
C ALA A 104 -11.33 -3.04 -4.39
N THR A 105 -11.68 -1.91 -3.78
CA THR A 105 -11.27 -1.55 -2.42
C THR A 105 -12.45 -1.63 -1.47
N ARG A 106 -12.20 -1.92 -0.18
CA ARG A 106 -13.27 -1.94 0.84
C ARG A 106 -13.91 -0.58 1.04
N SER A 107 -13.18 0.48 0.70
CA SER A 107 -13.64 1.86 0.89
C SER A 107 -14.67 2.30 -0.16
N HIS A 108 -14.73 1.64 -1.31
CA HIS A 108 -15.73 1.88 -2.37
C HIS A 108 -16.03 0.55 -3.09
N PRO A 109 -16.81 -0.35 -2.47
CA PRO A 109 -17.27 -1.59 -3.09
C PRO A 109 -18.34 -1.26 -4.14
N GLY A 110 -17.91 -0.87 -5.34
CA GLY A 110 -18.79 -0.41 -6.43
C GLY A 110 -18.17 0.67 -7.33
N GLY A 111 -17.02 1.24 -6.93
CA GLY A 111 -16.29 2.17 -7.78
C GLY A 111 -15.75 1.49 -9.04
N THR A 112 -15.66 2.24 -10.15
CA THR A 112 -15.05 1.76 -11.39
C THR A 112 -13.58 1.40 -11.15
N VAL A 113 -13.25 0.13 -11.35
CA VAL A 113 -11.87 -0.37 -11.27
C VAL A 113 -11.28 -0.50 -12.68
N LEU A 114 -9.97 -0.31 -12.79
CA LEU A 114 -9.26 -0.60 -14.04
C LEU A 114 -9.30 -2.10 -14.36
N GLY A 115 -9.18 -2.93 -13.32
CA GLY A 115 -8.96 -4.36 -13.46
C GLY A 115 -7.53 -4.69 -13.94
N VAL A 116 -7.11 -5.93 -13.66
CA VAL A 116 -5.74 -6.41 -13.93
C VAL A 116 -5.33 -6.22 -15.40
N LYS A 117 -6.19 -6.61 -16.34
CA LYS A 117 -5.88 -6.56 -17.78
C LYS A 117 -5.59 -5.13 -18.26
N ALA A 118 -6.42 -4.15 -17.89
CA ALA A 118 -6.22 -2.76 -18.30
C ALA A 118 -5.02 -2.14 -17.58
N ALA A 119 -4.87 -2.41 -16.29
CA ALA A 119 -3.75 -1.93 -15.49
C ALA A 119 -2.40 -2.41 -16.05
N GLU A 120 -2.27 -3.69 -16.40
CA GLU A 120 -1.05 -4.21 -17.02
C GLU A 120 -0.81 -3.64 -18.42
N LYS A 121 -1.87 -3.41 -19.21
CA LYS A 121 -1.74 -2.76 -20.53
C LYS A 121 -1.20 -1.34 -20.40
N ILE A 122 -1.60 -0.60 -19.37
CA ILE A 122 -1.06 0.72 -19.05
C ILE A 122 0.41 0.59 -18.64
N ALA A 123 0.70 -0.27 -17.66
CA ALA A 123 2.04 -0.43 -17.11
C ALA A 123 3.08 -0.83 -18.16
N ARG A 124 2.78 -1.78 -19.05
CA ARG A 124 3.68 -2.19 -20.15
C ARG A 124 4.02 -1.07 -21.13
N ARG A 125 3.17 -0.05 -21.26
CA ARG A 125 3.35 1.05 -22.21
C ARG A 125 4.06 2.25 -21.60
N LEU A 126 4.25 2.26 -20.28
CA LEU A 126 4.94 3.35 -19.59
C LEU A 126 6.46 3.21 -19.80
N ARG A 127 7.11 4.35 -19.98
CA ARG A 127 8.59 4.46 -20.07
C ARG A 127 9.24 4.73 -18.71
N VAL A 128 8.44 4.74 -17.66
CA VAL A 128 8.85 4.95 -16.27
C VAL A 128 8.26 3.82 -15.42
N PRO A 129 8.88 3.48 -14.28
CA PRO A 129 8.35 2.46 -13.38
C PRO A 129 6.88 2.68 -13.04
N ALA A 130 6.11 1.60 -13.10
CA ALA A 130 4.72 1.57 -12.69
C ALA A 130 4.58 0.84 -11.35
N ILE A 131 3.82 1.42 -10.42
CA ILE A 131 3.46 0.82 -9.14
C ILE A 131 1.97 0.47 -9.16
N ALA A 132 1.65 -0.79 -8.87
CA ALA A 132 0.27 -1.24 -8.78
C ALA A 132 -0.35 -0.78 -7.45
N LEU A 133 -1.53 -0.15 -7.50
CA LEU A 133 -2.22 0.35 -6.30
C LEU A 133 -3.74 0.12 -6.40
N GLY A 134 -4.39 0.01 -5.24
CA GLY A 134 -5.84 -0.18 -5.11
C GLY A 134 -6.21 -1.64 -4.95
N GLY A 135 -6.63 -2.00 -3.74
CA GLY A 135 -6.99 -3.38 -3.36
C GLY A 135 -5.83 -4.35 -3.55
N MET A 136 -4.59 -3.90 -3.33
CA MET A 136 -3.39 -4.70 -3.59
C MET A 136 -2.82 -5.28 -2.30
N ASP A 137 -2.30 -6.49 -2.39
CA ASP A 137 -1.50 -7.18 -1.38
C ASP A 137 -0.41 -8.01 -2.09
N ALA A 138 0.46 -8.67 -1.31
CA ALA A 138 1.55 -9.48 -1.87
C ALA A 138 1.05 -10.65 -2.73
N ALA A 139 -0.07 -11.28 -2.37
CA ALA A 139 -0.63 -12.41 -3.11
C ALA A 139 -1.22 -11.97 -4.46
N ARG A 140 -1.90 -10.82 -4.48
CA ARG A 140 -2.46 -10.20 -5.69
C ARG A 140 -1.40 -9.61 -6.60
N PHE A 141 -0.27 -9.16 -6.05
CA PHE A 141 0.85 -8.66 -6.83
C PHE A 141 1.67 -9.77 -7.49
N ARG A 142 1.87 -10.90 -6.81
CA ARG A 142 2.67 -12.05 -7.27
C ARG A 142 2.43 -12.50 -8.73
N PRO A 143 1.19 -12.55 -9.27
CA PRO A 143 0.97 -12.92 -10.66
C PRO A 143 1.22 -11.79 -11.67
N LEU A 144 1.33 -10.53 -11.23
CA LEU A 144 1.56 -9.40 -12.12
C LEU A 144 3.01 -9.38 -12.62
N ARG A 145 3.20 -8.94 -13.86
CA ARG A 145 4.51 -8.94 -14.54
C ARG A 145 4.91 -7.56 -15.06
N ALA A 146 3.94 -6.67 -15.25
CA ALA A 146 4.17 -5.36 -15.85
C ALA A 146 4.61 -4.27 -14.86
N PHE A 147 4.61 -4.56 -13.56
CA PHE A 147 4.80 -3.57 -12.50
C PHE A 147 6.15 -3.74 -11.82
N TYR A 148 6.78 -2.61 -11.47
CA TYR A 148 8.02 -2.58 -10.71
C TYR A 148 7.78 -2.99 -9.24
N GLY A 149 6.62 -2.63 -8.71
CA GLY A 149 6.24 -2.92 -7.33
C GLY A 149 4.76 -2.65 -7.09
N TRP A 150 4.35 -2.74 -5.83
CA TRP A 150 2.99 -2.42 -5.42
C TRP A 150 2.97 -1.52 -4.19
N ALA A 151 1.83 -0.83 -4.02
CA ALA A 151 1.52 -0.05 -2.85
C ALA A 151 0.11 -0.37 -2.36
N ALA A 152 -0.11 -0.12 -1.08
CA ALA A 152 -1.42 -0.24 -0.46
C ALA A 152 -1.58 0.77 0.68
N ILE A 153 -2.83 0.84 1.17
CA ILE A 153 -3.23 1.52 2.39
C ILE A 153 -3.73 0.43 3.35
N ASP A 154 -4.84 -0.22 3.01
CA ASP A 154 -5.52 -1.23 3.84
C ASP A 154 -4.66 -2.48 4.14
N ALA A 155 -3.85 -2.95 3.19
CA ALA A 155 -3.02 -4.14 3.41
C ALA A 155 -1.94 -3.94 4.48
N TRP A 156 -1.70 -2.69 4.90
CA TRP A 156 -0.76 -2.36 5.98
C TRP A 156 -1.45 -2.09 7.31
N THR A 157 -2.76 -1.90 7.32
CA THR A 157 -3.58 -1.68 8.53
C THR A 157 -4.41 -2.88 8.94
N ALA A 158 -4.57 -3.87 8.07
CA ALA A 158 -5.13 -5.14 8.47
C ALA A 158 -4.17 -5.81 9.46
N THR A 159 -4.54 -5.77 10.75
CA THR A 159 -4.16 -6.81 11.68
C THR A 159 -4.43 -8.15 11.00
N VAL A 160 -3.42 -9.01 10.98
CA VAL A 160 -3.61 -10.39 10.57
C VAL A 160 -4.59 -10.98 11.58
N GLU A 161 -5.89 -11.01 11.27
CA GLU A 161 -6.78 -11.93 11.97
C GLU A 161 -6.23 -13.32 11.68
N SER A 162 -5.58 -13.89 12.69
CA SER A 162 -5.25 -15.30 12.66
C SER A 162 -6.59 -16.04 12.51
N PRO A 163 -6.73 -17.00 11.57
CA PRO A 163 -7.93 -17.83 11.55
C PRO A 163 -8.11 -18.43 12.96
N PRO A 164 -9.35 -18.54 13.47
CA PRO A 164 -9.58 -19.12 14.79
C PRO A 164 -8.87 -20.48 14.82
N ARG A 165 -7.96 -20.65 15.80
CA ARG A 165 -7.36 -21.97 16.05
C ARG A 165 -8.54 -22.90 16.28
N GLN A 166 -8.79 -23.82 15.34
CA GLN A 166 -9.68 -24.92 15.60
C GLN A 166 -9.09 -25.65 16.81
N SER A 167 -9.74 -25.49 17.96
CA SER A 167 -9.49 -26.34 19.11
C SER A 167 -9.75 -27.76 18.63
N ARG A 168 -8.68 -28.55 18.52
CA ARG A 168 -8.82 -30.01 18.48
C ARG A 168 -9.50 -30.38 19.79
N VAL A 169 -10.81 -30.60 19.73
CA VAL A 169 -11.54 -31.34 20.75
C VAL A 169 -10.90 -32.73 20.74
N VAL A 170 -10.04 -32.98 21.71
CA VAL A 170 -9.57 -34.33 22.02
C VAL A 170 -10.77 -35.02 22.65
N GLY A 171 -11.52 -35.78 21.84
CA GLY A 171 -12.57 -36.66 22.33
C GLY A 171 -11.99 -37.69 23.30
N PRO A 172 -12.74 -38.09 24.34
CA PRO A 172 -12.25 -39.06 25.32
C PRO A 172 -11.99 -40.40 24.63
N ARG A 173 -10.83 -40.99 24.91
CA ARG A 173 -10.48 -42.36 24.45
C ARG A 173 -11.46 -43.34 25.09
N SER A 174 -12.30 -43.97 24.27
CA SER A 174 -13.11 -45.12 24.68
C SER A 174 -12.17 -46.23 25.14
N ARG A 175 -12.30 -46.66 26.40
CA ARG A 175 -11.73 -47.91 26.88
C ARG A 175 -12.59 -49.03 26.31
N ASP A 176 -12.02 -49.75 25.34
CA ASP A 176 -12.61 -50.99 24.86
C ASP A 176 -12.37 -52.06 25.94
N ALA A 177 -13.47 -52.46 26.59
CA ALA A 177 -13.50 -53.54 27.54
C ALA A 177 -14.13 -54.75 26.83
N GLY A 178 -13.36 -55.82 26.72
CA GLY A 178 -13.92 -57.17 26.61
C GLY A 178 -13.58 -57.93 25.34
N ARG A 179 -12.58 -58.80 25.46
CA ARG A 179 -12.72 -60.17 24.96
C ARG A 179 -11.92 -61.13 25.83
N THR A 180 -12.65 -61.73 26.77
CA THR A 180 -12.34 -63.03 27.35
C THR A 180 -12.63 -64.11 26.29
N SER A 181 -11.67 -65.00 26.08
CA SER A 181 -11.88 -66.30 25.45
C SER A 181 -10.73 -67.23 25.84
N CYS A 182 -11.02 -68.17 26.77
CA CYS A 182 -10.66 -69.59 26.81
C CYS A 182 -11.08 -70.16 28.16
#